data_AF-A0A933XMZ2-F1
#
_entry.id   AF-A0A933XMZ2-F1
#
_cell.length_a   1.000
_cell.length_b   1.000
_cell.length_c   1.000
_cell.angle_alpha   90.00
_cell.angle_beta   90.00
_cell.angle_gamma   90.00
#
_symmetry.space_group_name_H-M   'P 1'
#
loop_
_entity.id
_entity.type
_entity.pdbx_description
1 polymer ?
#
loop_
_entity_poly.entity_id
_entity_poly.type
_entity_poly.pdbx_seq_one_letter_code
_entity_poly.pdbx_strand_id
1 'polypeptide(L)'
;MARKRSVSSAHGRRTVKSARPMPDQDIDYSDIPASTDEELKRARPVGRPKSGMAKQLIAIRLSPRLLTTLQKMAAKQDKPYQTLIHELLEKAASHAA
;
A
#
# COMPACT_ATOMS: atom_id res chain seq x y z
N MET A 1 -23.84 -16.39 20.15
CA MET A 1 -22.69 -15.66 19.55
C MET A 1 -22.78 -15.79 18.04
N ALA A 2 -23.09 -14.71 17.33
CA ALA A 2 -23.28 -14.74 15.88
C ALA A 2 -21.96 -15.09 15.17
N ARG A 3 -21.95 -16.13 14.32
CA ARG A 3 -20.79 -16.49 13.50
C ARG A 3 -20.51 -15.36 12.49
N LYS A 4 -19.30 -14.80 12.52
CA LYS A 4 -18.83 -13.87 11.47
C LYS A 4 -18.91 -14.60 10.13
N ARG A 5 -19.62 -14.04 9.16
CA ARG A 5 -19.59 -14.51 7.77
C ARG A 5 -18.14 -14.32 7.27
N SER A 6 -17.41 -15.41 7.09
CA SER A 6 -16.11 -15.40 6.44
C SER A 6 -16.33 -15.09 4.96
N VAL A 7 -16.23 -13.82 4.58
CA VAL A 7 -16.12 -13.45 3.17
C VAL A 7 -14.67 -13.68 2.79
N SER A 8 -14.41 -14.64 1.90
CA SER A 8 -13.11 -14.82 1.27
C SER A 8 -12.70 -13.50 0.62
N SER A 9 -11.68 -12.83 1.15
CA SER A 9 -11.11 -11.61 0.57
C SER A 9 -10.17 -11.91 -0.60
N ALA A 10 -10.14 -13.15 -1.09
CA ALA A 10 -9.28 -13.60 -2.17
C ALA A 10 -10.06 -13.69 -3.49
N HIS A 11 -10.62 -12.58 -3.97
CA HIS A 11 -11.04 -12.48 -5.37
C HIS A 11 -10.42 -11.22 -5.99
N GLY A 12 -9.21 -11.38 -6.49
CA GLY A 12 -8.49 -10.38 -7.24
C GLY A 12 -7.38 -11.02 -8.04
N ARG A 13 -7.74 -11.86 -9.03
CA ARG A 13 -6.77 -12.24 -10.06
C ARG A 13 -6.31 -10.96 -10.76
N ARG A 14 -4.99 -10.82 -11.01
CA ARG A 14 -4.41 -9.63 -11.64
C ARG A 14 -5.12 -9.34 -12.96
N THR A 15 -5.59 -8.11 -13.13
CA THR A 15 -6.08 -7.60 -14.41
C THR A 15 -4.87 -7.36 -15.32
N VAL A 16 -4.40 -8.41 -15.98
CA VAL A 16 -3.44 -8.27 -17.09
C VAL A 16 -4.25 -8.25 -18.39
N LYS A 17 -3.81 -7.43 -19.36
CA LYS A 17 -4.47 -7.16 -20.65
C LYS A 17 -5.09 -8.43 -21.24
N SER A 18 -6.43 -8.45 -21.36
CA SER A 18 -7.33 -9.34 -22.12
C SER A 18 -6.82 -10.71 -22.63
N ALA A 19 -5.93 -11.39 -21.92
CA ALA A 19 -5.51 -12.74 -22.24
C ALA A 19 -6.54 -13.68 -21.61
N ARG A 20 -7.05 -14.62 -22.42
CA ARG A 20 -7.89 -15.69 -21.88
C ARG A 20 -7.11 -16.39 -20.75
N PRO A 21 -7.76 -16.77 -19.64
CA PRO A 21 -7.09 -17.48 -18.57
C PRO A 21 -6.41 -18.74 -19.12
N MET A 22 -5.12 -18.91 -18.84
CA MET A 22 -4.41 -20.16 -19.09
C MET A 22 -4.96 -21.22 -18.12
N PRO A 23 -5.32 -22.43 -18.58
CA PRO A 23 -5.72 -23.51 -17.70
C PRO A 23 -4.51 -24.00 -16.89
N ASP A 24 -4.75 -24.46 -15.65
CA ASP A 24 -3.67 -24.85 -14.73
C ASP A 24 -2.78 -26.00 -15.25
N GLN A 25 -3.30 -26.80 -16.19
CA GLN A 25 -2.59 -27.89 -16.86
C GLN A 25 -1.48 -27.40 -17.82
N ASP A 26 -1.59 -26.16 -18.31
CA ASP A 26 -0.65 -25.55 -19.24
C ASP A 26 0.43 -24.72 -18.51
N ILE A 27 0.41 -24.69 -17.18
CA ILE A 27 1.43 -24.02 -16.38
C ILE A 27 2.68 -24.90 -16.36
N ASP A 28 3.79 -24.35 -16.86
CA ASP A 28 5.10 -24.97 -16.77
C ASP A 28 5.64 -24.85 -15.34
N TYR A 29 5.99 -25.98 -14.72
CA TYR A 29 6.58 -26.09 -13.38
C TYR A 29 8.02 -26.63 -13.43
N SER A 30 8.65 -26.63 -14.61
CA SER A 30 10.00 -27.16 -14.81
C SER A 30 11.07 -26.40 -14.02
N ASP A 31 10.87 -25.09 -13.81
CA ASP A 31 11.77 -24.20 -13.09
C ASP A 31 11.39 -24.03 -11.60
N ILE A 32 10.09 -24.15 -11.28
CA ILE A 32 9.57 -23.97 -9.92
C ILE A 32 8.58 -25.11 -9.61
N PRO A 33 8.92 -26.04 -8.71
CA PRO A 33 8.00 -27.10 -8.33
C PRO A 33 6.77 -26.52 -7.61
N ALA A 34 5.59 -27.03 -7.94
CA ALA A 34 4.37 -26.68 -7.26
C ALA A 34 4.47 -27.03 -5.76
N SER A 35 4.10 -26.08 -4.89
CA SER A 35 4.04 -26.34 -3.45
C SER A 35 2.93 -27.34 -3.14
N THR A 36 3.24 -28.30 -2.30
CA THR A 36 2.25 -29.28 -1.80
C THR A 36 1.28 -28.64 -0.82
N ASP A 37 0.09 -29.22 -0.67
CA ASP A 37 -0.91 -28.76 0.32
C ASP A 37 -0.35 -28.75 1.75
N GLU A 38 0.54 -29.69 2.08
CA GLU A 38 1.20 -29.75 3.38
C GLU A 38 2.18 -28.58 3.59
N GLU A 39 2.96 -28.24 2.56
CA GLU A 39 3.88 -27.10 2.60
C GLU A 39 3.13 -25.77 2.69
N LEU A 40 2.05 -25.63 1.93
CA LEU A 40 1.15 -24.46 2.00
C LEU A 40 0.51 -24.32 3.38
N LYS A 41 0.14 -25.44 4.02
CA LYS A 41 -0.43 -25.44 5.38
C LYS A 41 0.60 -25.02 6.45
N ARG A 42 1.88 -25.32 6.25
CA ARG A 42 2.99 -24.92 7.14
C ARG A 42 3.48 -23.51 6.86
N ALA A 43 3.18 -22.95 5.69
CA ALA A 43 3.57 -21.59 5.34
C ALA A 43 2.96 -20.58 6.32
N ARG A 44 3.82 -19.82 7.01
CA ARG A 44 3.38 -18.76 7.92
C ARG A 44 2.97 -17.54 7.10
N PRO A 45 1.70 -17.08 7.16
CA PRO A 45 1.32 -15.84 6.50
C PRO A 45 2.06 -14.68 7.17
N VAL A 46 3.03 -14.11 6.45
CA VAL A 46 3.78 -12.92 6.88
C VAL A 46 2.92 -11.65 6.89
N GLY A 47 1.72 -11.71 6.30
CA GLY A 47 0.76 -10.60 6.27
C GLY A 47 1.32 -9.35 5.60
N ARG A 48 0.55 -8.26 5.64
CA ARG A 48 1.09 -6.93 5.37
C ARG A 48 1.84 -6.48 6.63
N PRO A 49 3.10 -6.01 6.55
CA PRO A 49 3.78 -5.44 7.71
C PRO A 49 2.88 -4.37 8.33
N LYS A 50 2.78 -4.36 9.66
CA LYS A 50 2.01 -3.35 10.38
C LYS A 50 2.64 -1.99 10.05
N SER A 51 1.95 -1.19 9.24
CA SER A 51 2.23 0.25 9.20
C SER A 51 1.98 0.75 10.62
N GLY A 52 2.93 1.46 11.23
CA GLY A 52 2.87 1.90 12.63
C GLY A 52 1.72 2.89 12.89
N MET A 53 2.05 4.14 13.24
CA MET A 53 1.03 5.19 13.30
C MET A 53 0.63 5.60 11.88
N ALA A 54 -0.52 5.09 11.41
CA ALA A 54 -1.07 5.47 10.12
C ALA A 54 -1.42 6.96 10.12
N LYS A 55 -1.00 7.66 9.06
CA LYS A 55 -1.37 9.07 8.85
C LYS A 55 -2.89 9.17 8.67
N GLN A 56 -3.52 10.11 9.36
CA GLN A 56 -4.93 10.41 9.19
C GLN A 56 -5.11 11.37 8.01
N LEU A 57 -6.11 11.10 7.16
CA LEU A 57 -6.49 12.03 6.10
C LEU A 57 -7.22 13.22 6.71
N ILE A 58 -6.69 14.41 6.49
CA ILE A 58 -7.27 15.67 6.96
C ILE A 58 -7.46 16.62 5.77
N ALA A 59 -8.47 17.46 5.85
CA ALA A 59 -8.67 18.55 4.91
C ALA A 59 -8.08 19.84 5.51
N ILE A 60 -7.14 20.47 4.80
CA ILE A 60 -6.57 21.76 5.17
C ILE A 60 -6.80 22.74 4.02
N ARG A 61 -7.22 23.97 4.34
CA ARG A 61 -7.30 25.05 3.36
C ARG A 61 -5.95 25.75 3.26
N LEU A 62 -5.36 25.77 2.06
CA LEU A 62 -4.11 26.47 1.77
C LEU A 62 -4.36 27.49 0.67
N SER A 63 -3.69 28.64 0.73
CA SER A 63 -3.77 29.61 -0.37
C SER A 63 -3.11 29.01 -1.63
N PRO A 64 -3.60 29.32 -2.85
CA PRO A 64 -3.03 28.79 -4.08
C PRO A 64 -1.54 29.14 -4.23
N ARG A 65 -1.16 30.36 -3.84
CA ARG A 65 0.23 30.83 -3.86
C ARG A 65 1.13 30.00 -2.95
N LEU A 66 0.66 29.68 -1.75
CA LEU A 66 1.39 28.82 -0.82
C LEU A 66 1.55 27.40 -1.37
N LEU A 67 0.48 26.82 -1.94
CA LEU A 67 0.53 25.48 -2.52
C LEU A 67 1.59 25.38 -3.63
N THR A 68 1.62 26.34 -4.57
CA THR A 68 2.62 26.36 -5.64
C THR A 68 4.05 26.48 -5.10
N THR A 69 4.23 27.23 -4.01
CA THR A 69 5.54 27.40 -3.37
C THR A 69 6.00 26.09 -2.73
N LEU A 70 5.10 25.42 -1.98
CA LEU A 70 5.37 24.12 -1.35
C LEU A 70 5.69 23.04 -2.39
N GLN A 71 4.98 23.02 -3.53
CA GLN A 71 5.27 22.09 -4.62
C GLN A 71 6.67 22.32 -5.20
N LYS A 72 7.07 23.58 -5.43
CA LYS A 72 8.43 23.91 -5.91
C LYS A 72 9.51 23.53 -4.91
N MET A 73 9.27 23.76 -3.62
CA MET A 73 10.20 23.37 -2.55
C MET A 73 10.35 21.84 -2.48
N ALA A 74 9.25 21.10 -2.61
CA ALA A 74 9.26 19.65 -2.59
C ALA A 74 10.01 19.07 -3.79
N ALA A 75 9.81 19.64 -4.99
CA ALA A 75 10.54 19.27 -6.20
C ALA A 75 12.05 19.50 -6.07
N LYS A 76 12.47 20.62 -5.46
CA LYS A 76 13.90 20.90 -5.19
C LYS A 76 14.55 19.89 -4.25
N GLN A 77 13.75 19.23 -3.40
CA GLN A 77 14.22 18.25 -2.42
C GLN A 77 13.99 16.80 -2.86
N ASP A 78 13.50 16.59 -4.10
CA ASP A 78 13.11 15.27 -4.63
C ASP A 78 12.15 14.51 -3.70
N LYS A 79 11.20 15.23 -3.10
CA LYS A 79 10.21 14.67 -2.17
C LYS A 79 8.78 14.95 -2.63
N PRO A 80 7.82 14.08 -2.30
CA PRO A 80 6.40 14.40 -2.46
C PRO A 80 6.00 15.61 -1.61
N TYR A 81 5.19 16.52 -2.17
CA TYR A 81 4.79 17.74 -1.46
C TYR A 81 4.03 17.47 -0.14
N GLN A 82 3.28 16.36 -0.06
CA GLN A 82 2.57 15.94 1.14
C GLN A 82 3.53 15.54 2.26
N THR A 83 4.65 14.89 1.93
CA THR A 83 5.71 14.55 2.88
C THR A 83 6.36 15.82 3.41
N LEU A 84 6.67 16.78 2.53
CA LEU A 84 7.22 18.08 2.95
C LEU A 84 6.26 18.83 3.88
N ILE A 85 4.97 18.90 3.56
CA ILE A 85 3.96 19.54 4.42
C ILE A 85 3.94 18.90 5.81
N HIS A 86 3.96 17.57 5.86
CA HIS A 86 3.97 16.85 7.13
C HIS A 86 5.22 17.18 7.97
N GLU A 87 6.42 17.12 7.37
CA GLU A 87 7.68 17.46 8.06
C GLU A 87 7.68 18.90 8.58
N LEU A 88 7.13 19.85 7.80
CA LEU A 88 7.03 21.25 8.22
C LEU A 88 6.08 21.43 9.41
N LEU A 89 4.93 20.76 9.39
CA LEU A 89 3.96 20.81 10.49
C LEU A 89 4.52 20.16 11.76
N GLU A 90 5.23 19.04 11.63
CA GLU A 90 5.88 18.36 12.74
C GLU A 90 6.95 19.24 13.39
N LYS A 91 7.82 19.87 12.58
CA LYS A 91 8.83 20.81 13.08
C LYS A 91 8.19 22.00 13.79
N ALA A 92 7.16 22.59 13.20
CA ALA A 92 6.46 23.73 13.81
C ALA A 92 5.80 23.34 15.15
N ALA A 93 5.15 22.17 15.21
CA ALA A 93 4.55 21.67 16.43
C ALA A 93 5.60 21.39 17.52
N SER A 94 6.75 20.81 17.15
CA SER A 94 7.84 20.55 18.10
C SER A 94 8.51 21.82 18.66
N HIS A 95 8.47 22.93 17.90
CA HIS A 95 9.06 24.19 18.34
C HIS A 95 8.09 25.04 19.16
N ALA A 96 6.79 24.80 19.02
CA ALA A 96 5.74 25.49 19.77
C ALA A 96 5.40 24.81 21.11
N ALA A 97 5.85 23.58 21.31
CA ALA A 97 5.72 22.80 22.54
C ALA A 97 6.89 23.06 23.48
#